data_AF-A0A7V6QN58-F1
#
_entry.id   AF-A0A7V6QN58-F1
#
_cell.length_a   1.000
_cell.length_b   1.000
_cell.length_c   1.000
_cell.angle_alpha   90.00
_cell.angle_beta   90.00
_cell.angle_gamma   90.00
#
_symmetry.space_group_name_H-M   'P 1'
#
loop_
_entity.id
_entity.type
_entity.pdbx_description
1 polymer ?
#
loop_
_entity_poly.entity_id
_entity_poly.type
_entity_poly.pdbx_seq_one_letter_code
_entity_poly.pdbx_strand_id
1 'polypeptide(L)' 'MKNNQDAYTVVGTNINEVKSQNENSGMSYNQVKEWLAKTSGGCGTEIYSNTDGKNVKNSIQTPEE' A
#
# COMPACT_ATOMS: atom_id res chain seq x y z
N MET A 1 32.88 -10.55 -15.30
CA MET A 1 32.40 -11.58 -14.36
C MET A 1 31.38 -10.92 -13.45
N LYS A 2 30.13 -11.38 -13.43
CA LYS A 2 29.09 -10.87 -12.52
C LYS A 2 29.27 -11.58 -11.18
N ASN A 3 29.47 -10.82 -10.10
CA ASN A 3 29.72 -11.36 -8.77
C ASN A 3 28.45 -12.05 -8.26
N ASN A 4 28.42 -13.38 -8.28
CA ASN A 4 27.30 -14.19 -7.80
C ASN A 4 27.18 -14.19 -6.25
N GLN A 5 28.15 -13.61 -5.55
CA GLN A 5 28.19 -13.48 -4.09
C GLN A 5 27.21 -12.41 -3.58
N ASP A 6 26.91 -11.37 -4.37
CA ASP A 6 26.00 -10.27 -3.98
C ASP A 6 24.51 -10.68 -4.06
N ALA A 7 24.22 -11.88 -4.55
CA ALA A 7 22.87 -12.38 -4.76
C ALA A 7 22.33 -13.17 -3.57
N TYR A 8 23.13 -13.49 -2.56
CA TYR A 8 22.70 -14.25 -1.38
C TYR A 8 22.87 -13.43 -0.09
N THR A 9 21.87 -13.49 0.79
CA THR A 9 21.99 -12.88 2.13
C THR A 9 22.89 -13.72 3.04
N VAL A 10 23.31 -13.18 4.20
CA VAL A 10 24.11 -13.90 5.21
C VAL A 10 23.44 -15.20 5.67
N VAL A 11 22.11 -15.26 5.63
CA VAL A 11 21.32 -16.45 5.98
C VAL A 11 21.06 -17.38 4.77
N GLY A 12 21.63 -17.08 3.59
CA GLY A 12 21.55 -17.92 2.39
C GLY A 12 20.33 -17.66 1.49
N THR A 13 19.60 -16.56 1.66
CA THR A 13 18.44 -16.24 0.83
C THR A 13 18.87 -15.70 -0.53
N ASN A 14 18.38 -16.30 -1.63
CA ASN A 14 18.61 -15.80 -2.98
C ASN A 14 17.76 -14.56 -3.28
N ILE A 15 18.41 -13.41 -3.39
CA ILE A 15 17.80 -12.10 -3.64
C ILE A 15 17.14 -12.03 -5.02
N ASN A 16 17.73 -12.66 -6.04
CA ASN A 16 17.18 -12.62 -7.41
C ASN A 16 15.89 -13.42 -7.52
N GLU A 17 15.83 -14.56 -6.83
CA GLU A 17 14.63 -15.38 -6.76
C GLU A 17 13.49 -14.63 -6.03
N VAL A 18 13.79 -14.00 -4.89
CA VAL A 18 12.81 -13.20 -4.14
C VAL A 18 12.29 -12.02 -4.96
N LYS A 19 13.14 -11.33 -5.72
CA LYS A 19 12.71 -10.24 -6.62
C LYS A 19 11.75 -10.75 -7.69
N SER A 20 12.09 -11.86 -8.35
CA SER A 20 11.23 -12.50 -9.34
C SER A 20 9.88 -12.91 -8.74
N GLN A 21 9.88 -13.50 -7.54
CA GLN A 21 8.65 -13.86 -6.84
C GLN A 21 7.81 -12.62 -6.49
N ASN A 22 8.43 -11.53 -6.02
CA ASN A 22 7.73 -10.27 -5.73
C ASN A 22 7.10 -9.65 -6.97
N GLU A 23 7.80 -9.65 -8.11
CA GLU A 23 7.26 -9.19 -9.40
C GLU A 23 6.04 -10.02 -9.84
N ASN A 24 6.04 -11.32 -9.53
CA ASN A 24 4.95 -12.24 -9.84
C ASN A 24 3.86 -12.33 -8.75
N SER A 25 3.99 -11.64 -7.63
CA SER A 25 3.08 -11.75 -6.46
C SER A 25 1.84 -10.84 -6.56
N GLY A 26 1.71 -10.06 -7.64
CA GLY A 26 0.58 -9.15 -7.84
C GLY A 26 0.74 -7.80 -7.14
N MET A 27 -0.37 -7.07 -6.97
CA MET A 27 -0.35 -5.75 -6.34
C MET A 27 -0.08 -5.86 -4.84
N SER A 28 0.77 -4.96 -4.33
CA SER A 28 0.91 -4.78 -2.88
C SER A 28 -0.39 -4.30 -2.25
N TYR A 29 -0.53 -4.50 -0.94
CA TYR A 29 -1.69 -4.06 -0.18
C TYR A 29 -2.09 -2.60 -0.45
N ASN A 30 -1.12 -1.68 -0.48
CA ASN A 30 -1.40 -0.26 -0.75
C ASN A 30 -1.86 -0.02 -2.19
N GLN A 31 -1.26 -0.73 -3.15
CA GLN A 31 -1.70 -0.66 -4.54
C GLN A 31 -3.11 -1.24 -4.72
N VAL A 32 -3.43 -2.36 -4.05
CA VAL A 32 -4.79 -2.92 -4.02
C VAL A 32 -5.76 -1.92 -3.40
N LYS A 33 -5.41 -1.30 -2.27
CA LYS A 33 -6.25 -0.30 -1.60
C LYS A 33 -6.56 0.88 -2.52
N GLU A 34 -5.55 1.43 -3.19
CA GLU A 34 -5.74 2.51 -4.15
C GLU A 34 -6.54 2.07 -5.39
N TRP A 35 -6.24 0.89 -5.93
CA TRP A 35 -6.96 0.35 -7.08
C TRP A 35 -8.43 0.17 -6.75
N LEU A 36 -8.75 -0.46 -5.61
CA LEU A 36 -10.12 -0.61 -5.11
C LEU A 36 -10.77 0.76 -4.96
N ALA A 37 -10.13 1.73 -4.30
CA ALA A 37 -10.68 3.08 -4.15
C ALA A 37 -10.97 3.78 -5.50
N LYS A 38 -10.18 3.49 -6.55
CA LYS A 38 -10.35 4.06 -7.90
C LYS A 38 -11.38 3.33 -8.76
N THR A 39 -11.49 2.01 -8.64
CA THR A 39 -12.28 1.17 -9.56
C THR A 39 -13.63 0.75 -9.01
N SER A 40 -13.74 0.57 -7.69
CA SER A 40 -14.87 -0.11 -7.06
C SER A 40 -15.35 0.56 -5.78
N GLY A 41 -14.49 1.32 -5.10
CA GLY A 41 -14.86 2.20 -4.01
C GLY A 41 -15.52 3.47 -4.56
N GLY A 42 -16.59 3.93 -3.91
CA GLY A 42 -17.06 5.29 -4.14
C GLY A 42 -17.99 5.52 -5.32
N CYS A 43 -18.29 4.53 -6.18
CA CYS A 43 -19.27 4.73 -7.25
C CYS A 43 -20.68 4.88 -6.65
N GLY A 44 -21.10 6.11 -6.37
CA GLY A 44 -22.40 6.44 -5.76
C GLY A 44 -22.45 6.38 -4.22
N THR A 45 -21.32 6.30 -3.51
CA THR A 45 -21.31 6.33 -2.03
C THR A 45 -20.94 7.67 -1.40
N GLU A 46 -20.67 8.68 -2.22
CA GLU A 46 -20.50 10.06 -1.76
C GLU A 46 -21.72 10.53 -0.95
N ILE A 47 -22.93 10.11 -1.35
CA ILE A 47 -24.19 10.39 -0.65
C ILE A 47 -24.31 9.68 0.72
N TYR A 48 -23.55 8.60 0.94
CA TYR A 48 -23.56 7.85 2.20
C TYR A 48 -22.41 8.27 3.13
N SER A 49 -21.47 9.09 2.64
CA SER A 49 -20.33 9.60 3.41
C SER A 49 -20.62 11.03 3.85
N ASN A 50 -21.40 11.18 4.92
CA ASN A 50 -21.67 12.47 5.58
C ASN A 50 -20.45 13.03 6.35
N THR A 51 -19.27 12.43 6.18
CA THR A 51 -18.06 12.81 6.92
C THR A 51 -17.37 13.98 6.22
N ASP A 52 -17.49 15.17 6.80
CA ASP A 52 -16.70 16.33 6.37
C ASP A 52 -15.25 16.18 6.86
N GLY A 53 -14.34 15.91 5.93
CA GLY A 53 -12.92 15.73 6.20
C GLY A 53 -12.24 16.94 6.85
N LYS A 54 -12.80 18.16 6.75
CA LYS A 54 -12.28 19.34 7.46
C LYS A 54 -12.60 19.28 8.95
N ASN A 55 -13.83 18.93 9.30
CA ASN A 55 -14.27 18.81 10.69
C ASN A 55 -13.52 17.69 11.43
N VAL A 56 -13.28 16.56 10.76
CA VAL A 56 -12.48 15.46 11.32
C VAL A 56 -11.02 15.87 11.56
N LYS A 57 -10.42 16.64 10.64
CA LYS A 57 -9.05 17.13 10.83
C LYS A 57 -8.96 18.09 12.01
N ASN A 58 -9.94 18.99 12.15
CA ASN A 58 -9.98 19.96 13.23
C ASN A 58 -10.13 19.28 14.60
N SER A 59 -10.97 18.24 14.72
CA SER A 59 -11.15 17.51 15.99
C SER A 59 -9.95 16.66 16.42
N ILE A 60 -9.14 16.19 15.47
CA ILE A 60 -7.90 15.44 15.76
C ILE A 60 -6.75 16.39 16.13
N GLN A 61 -6.69 17.58 15.53
CA GLN A 61 -5.59 18.54 15.74
C GLN A 61 -5.83 19.48 16.92
N THR A 62 -7.09 19.75 17.23
CA THR A 62 -7.55 20.57 18.36
C THR A 62 -8.72 19.84 18.99
N PRO A 63 -8.47 18.91 19.93
CA PRO A 63 -9.53 18.33 20.72
C PRO A 63 -10.12 19.47 21.56
N GLU A 64 -11.38 19.83 21.31
CA GLU A 64 -12.09 20.76 22.19
C GLU A 64 -12.26 20.07 23.56
N GLU A 65 -11.85 20.74 24.65
CA GLU A 65 -11.94 20.26 26.05
C GLU A 65 -13.38 20.15 26.57
#